data_AF-A0A560FKL5-F1
#
_entry.id   AF-A0A560FKL5-F1
#
_cell.length_a   1.000
_cell.length_b   1.000
_cell.length_c   1.000
_cell.angle_alpha   90.00
_cell.angle_beta   90.00
_cell.angle_gamma   90.00
#
_symmetry.space_group_name_H-M   'P 1'
#
loop_
_entity.id
_entity.type
_entity.pdbx_description
1 polymer ?
#
loop_
_entity_poly.entity_id
_entity_poly.type
_entity_poly.pdbx_seq_one_letter_code
_entity_poly.pdbx_strand_id
1 'polypeptide(L)'
;MLEVLTPPAADLVTLADAKAWLNITDSSTDDLLSSAISRASAAVTSYIGRQVLAGSYRETIELPPLAKELVLSRWPVTTLTAVTVDGDALDVDTAARLDGDTGTLARLDSTGRSRPWSWACRAVLVVEYTAGFDTAPADIQDAVLQLIIAAWSARGRDPGLRSIGIGDISLSYLAPTAQPSVDTVASLLAPYRIPGIG
;
A
#
# COMPACT_ATOMS: atom_id res chain seq x y z
N MET A 1 -3.91 -13.09 15.14
CA MET A 1 -4.49 -13.59 13.89
C MET A 1 -5.13 -12.42 13.16
N LEU A 2 -4.67 -12.15 11.94
CA LEU A 2 -5.21 -11.09 11.09
C LEU A 2 -6.16 -11.71 10.05
N GLU A 3 -7.39 -11.23 10.02
CA GLU A 3 -8.43 -11.59 9.06
C GLU A 3 -8.76 -10.37 8.19
N VAL A 4 -8.92 -10.58 6.88
CA VAL A 4 -9.26 -9.52 5.93
C VAL A 4 -10.77 -9.56 5.70
N LEU A 5 -11.48 -8.54 6.18
CA LEU A 5 -12.94 -8.42 6.01
C LEU A 5 -13.27 -7.87 4.62
N THR A 6 -12.52 -6.86 4.17
CA THR A 6 -12.66 -6.28 2.84
C THR A 6 -11.27 -6.03 2.28
N PRO A 7 -10.89 -6.69 1.17
CA PRO A 7 -9.59 -6.47 0.57
C PRO A 7 -9.50 -5.05 0.00
N PRO A 8 -8.33 -4.41 0.08
CA PRO A 8 -8.10 -3.13 -0.56
C PRO A 8 -8.18 -3.26 -2.09
N ALA A 9 -8.43 -2.14 -2.77
CA ALA A 9 -8.36 -2.10 -4.22
C ALA A 9 -6.95 -2.50 -4.71
N ALA A 10 -6.88 -3.24 -5.81
CA ALA A 10 -5.63 -3.74 -6.35
C ALA A 10 -4.87 -2.70 -7.19
N ASP A 11 -5.59 -1.77 -7.81
CA ASP A 11 -5.04 -0.76 -8.72
C ASP A 11 -4.68 0.51 -7.95
N LEU A 12 -3.41 0.92 -8.02
CA LEU A 12 -2.89 2.09 -7.30
C LEU A 12 -3.12 3.42 -8.05
N VAL A 13 -3.45 3.35 -9.33
CA VAL A 13 -3.68 4.49 -10.23
C VAL A 13 -4.94 4.19 -11.04
N THR A 14 -5.76 5.21 -11.29
CA THR A 14 -6.98 5.01 -12.09
C THR A 14 -6.65 4.97 -13.59
N LEU A 15 -7.52 4.33 -14.38
CA LEU A 15 -7.40 4.32 -15.84
C LEU A 15 -7.49 5.74 -16.43
N ALA A 16 -8.30 6.61 -15.83
CA ALA A 16 -8.42 8.01 -16.24
C ALA A 16 -7.10 8.77 -16.04
N ASP A 17 -6.44 8.58 -14.90
CA ASP A 17 -5.14 9.22 -14.60
C ASP A 17 -4.05 8.72 -15.57
N ALA A 18 -4.01 7.41 -15.82
CA ALA A 18 -3.06 6.82 -16.77
C ALA A 18 -3.27 7.35 -18.20
N LYS A 19 -4.53 7.52 -18.64
CA LYS A 19 -4.86 8.11 -19.95
C LYS A 19 -4.50 9.57 -20.06
N ALA A 20 -4.81 10.35 -19.03
CA ALA A 20 -4.46 11.76 -18.97
C ALA A 20 -2.94 11.95 -19.07
N TRP A 21 -2.17 11.08 -18.40
CA TRP A 21 -0.72 11.12 -18.43
C TRP A 21 -0.14 10.71 -19.80
N LEU A 22 -0.69 9.66 -20.43
CA LEU A 22 -0.25 9.19 -21.76
C LEU A 22 -0.82 10.02 -22.94
N ASN A 23 -1.67 11.01 -22.66
CA ASN A 23 -2.40 11.81 -23.65
C ASN A 23 -3.22 10.95 -24.65
N ILE A 24 -3.88 9.90 -24.13
CA ILE A 24 -4.77 9.02 -24.90
C ILE A 24 -6.23 9.43 -24.66
N THR A 25 -6.97 9.65 -25.74
CA THR A 25 -8.37 10.13 -25.67
C THR A 25 -9.39 9.09 -26.08
N ASP A 26 -8.99 8.07 -26.83
CA ASP A 26 -9.87 6.98 -27.26
C ASP A 26 -9.97 5.87 -26.21
N SER A 27 -10.87 4.92 -26.45
CA SER A 27 -11.13 3.77 -25.58
C SER A 27 -10.64 2.43 -26.15
N SER A 28 -9.92 2.43 -27.28
CA SER A 28 -9.55 1.19 -27.99
C SER A 28 -8.48 0.38 -27.25
N THR A 29 -7.79 1.00 -26.29
CA THR A 29 -6.67 0.41 -25.56
C THR A 29 -6.93 0.26 -24.07
N ASP A 30 -8.18 0.44 -23.65
CA ASP A 30 -8.57 0.49 -22.22
C ASP A 30 -8.31 -0.84 -21.51
N ASP A 31 -8.67 -1.95 -22.14
CA ASP A 31 -8.44 -3.29 -21.59
C ASP A 31 -6.94 -3.61 -21.46
N LEU A 32 -6.12 -3.05 -22.36
CA LEU A 32 -4.68 -3.23 -22.32
C LEU A 32 -4.05 -2.35 -21.24
N LEU A 33 -4.53 -1.12 -21.09
CA LEU A 33 -4.08 -0.19 -20.06
C LEU A 33 -4.48 -0.68 -18.67
N SER A 34 -5.71 -1.15 -18.47
CA SER A 34 -6.15 -1.73 -17.20
C SER A 34 -5.29 -2.93 -16.80
N SER A 35 -5.01 -3.86 -17.73
CA SER A 35 -4.10 -4.98 -17.49
C SER A 35 -2.66 -4.55 -17.17
N ALA A 36 -2.18 -3.44 -17.75
CA ALA A 36 -0.87 -2.88 -17.43
C ALA A 36 -0.86 -2.25 -16.03
N ILE A 37 -1.91 -1.51 -15.67
CA ILE A 37 -2.09 -0.90 -14.34
C ILE A 37 -2.10 -1.97 -13.26
N SER A 38 -2.87 -3.05 -13.41
CA SER A 38 -2.94 -4.10 -12.40
C SER A 38 -1.60 -4.83 -12.23
N ARG A 39 -0.87 -5.07 -13.33
CA ARG A 39 0.48 -5.68 -13.25
C ARG A 39 1.50 -4.76 -12.60
N ALA A 40 1.51 -3.48 -12.95
CA ALA A 40 2.41 -2.49 -12.34
C ALA A 40 2.10 -2.31 -10.85
N SER A 41 0.81 -2.21 -10.49
CA SER A 41 0.34 -2.09 -9.11
C SER A 41 0.71 -3.32 -8.27
N ALA A 42 0.57 -4.53 -8.83
CA ALA A 42 0.99 -5.76 -8.17
C ALA A 42 2.51 -5.80 -7.95
N ALA A 43 3.30 -5.37 -8.94
CA ALA A 43 4.76 -5.31 -8.84
C ALA A 43 5.23 -4.33 -7.74
N VAL A 44 4.62 -3.13 -7.69
CA VAL A 44 4.92 -2.12 -6.66
C VAL A 44 4.50 -2.60 -5.28
N THR A 45 3.28 -3.15 -5.14
CA THR A 45 2.78 -3.71 -3.88
C THR A 45 3.68 -4.84 -3.38
N SER A 46 4.12 -5.74 -4.27
CA SER A 46 5.05 -6.82 -3.94
C SER A 46 6.42 -6.32 -3.51
N TYR A 47 6.89 -5.21 -4.08
CA TYR A 47 8.18 -4.62 -3.72
C TYR A 47 8.15 -3.92 -2.36
N ILE A 48 7.07 -3.17 -2.08
CA ILE A 48 6.84 -2.53 -0.78
C ILE A 48 6.64 -3.60 0.33
N GLY A 49 6.03 -4.73 -0.02
CA GLY A 49 5.77 -5.84 0.92
C GLY A 49 4.53 -5.63 1.80
N ARG A 50 3.69 -4.64 1.49
CA ARG A 50 2.39 -4.41 2.12
C ARG A 50 1.38 -3.86 1.12
N GLN A 51 0.10 -4.03 1.44
CA GLN A 51 -0.99 -3.33 0.75
C GLN A 51 -0.90 -1.82 1.05
N VAL A 52 -1.03 -1.00 0.02
CA VAL A 52 -0.95 0.48 0.12
C VAL A 52 -2.32 1.06 0.39
N LEU A 53 -3.34 0.59 -0.33
CA LEU A 53 -4.69 1.16 -0.22
C LEU A 53 -5.45 0.64 1.00
N ALA A 54 -6.45 1.42 1.41
CA ALA A 54 -7.29 1.13 2.56
C ALA A 54 -8.10 -0.16 2.38
N GLY A 55 -8.06 -1.03 3.39
CA GLY A 55 -8.90 -2.22 3.52
C GLY A 55 -9.41 -2.37 4.94
N SER A 56 -10.46 -3.17 5.13
CA SER A 56 -11.04 -3.45 6.44
C SER A 56 -10.51 -4.78 6.97
N TYR A 57 -10.04 -4.77 8.20
CA TYR A 57 -9.37 -5.90 8.85
C TYR A 57 -9.99 -6.18 10.21
N ARG A 58 -9.95 -7.45 10.59
CA ARG A 58 -10.20 -7.92 11.95
C ARG A 58 -8.92 -8.55 12.48
N GLU A 59 -8.41 -8.05 13.60
CA GLU A 59 -7.21 -8.61 14.23
C GLU A 59 -7.55 -9.15 15.63
N THR A 60 -7.31 -10.44 15.82
CA THR A 60 -7.45 -11.13 17.11
C THR A 60 -6.07 -11.31 17.73
N ILE A 61 -5.80 -10.67 18.85
CA ILE A 61 -4.48 -10.62 19.48
C ILE A 61 -4.59 -11.11 20.91
N GLU A 62 -3.69 -12.01 21.28
CA GLU A 62 -3.55 -12.44 22.66
C GLU A 62 -2.51 -11.58 23.34
N LEU A 63 -2.94 -10.88 24.39
CA LEU A 63 -2.10 -9.95 25.11
C LEU A 63 -1.55 -10.58 26.40
N PRO A 64 -0.27 -10.31 26.73
CA PRO A 64 0.25 -10.63 28.05
C PRO A 64 -0.42 -9.76 29.12
N PRO A 65 -0.37 -10.19 30.40
CA PRO A 65 -0.92 -9.39 31.49
C PRO A 65 -0.25 -8.02 31.55
N LEU A 66 -1.02 -7.00 31.93
CA LEU A 66 -0.55 -5.63 32.10
C LEU A 66 -0.04 -4.92 30.82
N ALA A 67 -0.25 -5.49 29.64
CA ALA A 67 0.02 -4.82 28.37
C ALA A 67 -0.84 -3.54 28.26
N LYS A 68 -0.20 -2.38 28.05
CA LYS A 68 -0.87 -1.07 27.96
C LYS A 68 -1.07 -0.59 26.52
N GLU A 69 -0.15 -0.98 25.66
CA GLU A 69 -0.11 -0.57 24.27
C GLU A 69 -0.14 -1.81 23.39
N LEU A 70 -0.90 -1.70 22.31
CA LEU A 70 -1.02 -2.69 21.28
C LEU A 70 -0.63 -2.04 19.97
N VAL A 71 0.25 -2.67 19.20
CA VAL A 71 0.55 -2.23 17.83
C VAL A 71 -0.23 -3.12 16.87
N LEU A 72 -1.05 -2.52 16.02
CA LEU A 72 -1.81 -3.22 14.99
C LEU A 72 -0.89 -3.64 13.84
N SER A 73 -1.19 -4.79 13.22
CA SER A 73 -0.36 -5.34 12.13
C SER A 73 -0.40 -4.50 10.85
N ARG A 74 -1.41 -3.63 10.68
CA ARG A 74 -1.60 -2.78 9.50
C ARG A 74 -1.72 -1.32 9.93
N TRP A 75 -0.97 -0.46 9.26
CA TRP A 75 -0.96 0.99 9.45
C TRP A 75 -0.60 1.68 8.11
N PRO A 76 -1.03 2.92 7.87
CA PRO A 76 -1.77 3.80 8.80
C PRO A 76 -3.24 3.37 9.01
N VAL A 77 -3.78 3.58 10.20
CA VAL A 77 -5.18 3.25 10.56
C VAL A 77 -6.03 4.50 10.43
N THR A 78 -7.05 4.46 9.57
CA THR A 78 -7.93 5.60 9.31
C THR A 78 -9.16 5.61 10.20
N THR A 79 -9.75 4.44 10.43
CA THR A 79 -10.96 4.30 11.25
C THR A 79 -10.89 3.06 12.11
N LEU A 80 -11.37 3.18 13.33
CA LEU A 80 -11.46 2.09 14.29
C LEU A 80 -12.94 1.81 14.54
N THR A 81 -13.38 0.60 14.22
CA THR A 81 -14.80 0.24 14.13
C THR A 81 -15.30 -0.39 15.42
N ALA A 82 -14.56 -1.37 15.93
CA ALA A 82 -14.94 -2.08 17.14
C ALA A 82 -13.71 -2.62 17.85
N VAL A 83 -13.79 -2.67 19.18
CA VAL A 83 -12.81 -3.33 20.03
C VAL A 83 -13.57 -4.16 21.06
N THR A 84 -13.23 -5.44 21.18
CA THR A 84 -13.77 -6.31 22.22
C THR A 84 -12.64 -6.92 23.04
N VAL A 85 -12.75 -6.86 24.36
CA VAL A 85 -11.79 -7.45 25.31
C VAL A 85 -12.47 -8.65 25.97
N ASP A 86 -11.95 -9.85 25.76
CA ASP A 86 -12.50 -11.10 26.33
C ASP A 86 -14.01 -11.31 26.04
N GLY A 87 -14.48 -10.77 24.91
CA GLY A 87 -15.89 -10.81 24.48
C GLY A 87 -16.72 -9.60 24.88
N ASP A 88 -16.22 -8.74 25.77
CA ASP A 88 -16.90 -7.50 26.17
C ASP A 88 -16.56 -6.37 25.21
N ALA A 89 -17.59 -5.75 24.64
CA ALA A 89 -17.43 -4.58 23.78
C ALA A 89 -16.91 -3.37 24.57
N LEU A 90 -15.86 -2.74 24.04
CA LEU A 90 -15.30 -1.51 24.55
C LEU A 90 -15.85 -0.33 23.74
N ASP A 91 -16.26 0.73 24.43
CA ASP A 91 -16.58 2.00 23.77
C ASP A 91 -15.29 2.65 23.25
N VAL A 92 -15.17 2.66 21.92
CA VAL A 92 -13.95 3.10 21.25
C VAL A 92 -13.79 4.62 21.21
N ASP A 93 -14.87 5.37 21.40
CA ASP A 93 -14.82 6.83 21.42
C ASP A 93 -14.30 7.37 22.76
N THR A 94 -14.56 6.64 23.86
CA THR A 94 -14.24 7.11 25.22
C THR A 94 -13.15 6.29 25.91
N ALA A 95 -13.02 5.01 25.60
CA ALA A 95 -12.16 4.08 26.32
C ALA A 95 -11.00 3.53 25.47
N ALA A 96 -10.82 4.02 24.24
CA ALA A 96 -9.66 3.72 23.40
C ALA A 96 -9.00 4.99 22.86
N ARG A 97 -7.67 4.94 22.71
CA ARG A 97 -6.88 5.96 22.01
C ARG A 97 -6.09 5.27 20.92
N LEU A 98 -6.40 5.61 19.68
CA LEU A 98 -5.67 5.18 18.50
C LEU A 98 -4.68 6.28 18.07
N ASP A 99 -3.44 5.90 17.85
CA ASP A 99 -2.49 6.64 17.03
C ASP A 99 -2.47 6.01 15.64
N GLY A 100 -3.13 6.67 14.68
CA GLY A 100 -3.34 6.16 13.33
C GLY A 100 -2.05 6.00 12.53
N ASP A 101 -1.06 6.85 12.77
CA ASP A 101 0.20 6.84 12.00
C ASP A 101 1.09 5.65 12.39
N THR A 102 1.14 5.33 13.68
CA THR A 102 1.93 4.22 14.22
C THR A 102 1.13 2.92 14.34
N GLY A 103 -0.20 2.99 14.25
CA GLY A 103 -1.09 1.86 14.53
C GLY A 103 -1.14 1.47 16.01
N THR A 104 -0.73 2.37 16.91
CA THR A 104 -0.69 2.10 18.35
C THR A 104 -2.06 2.34 18.98
N LEU A 105 -2.61 1.32 19.61
CA LEU A 105 -3.88 1.35 20.32
C LEU A 105 -3.64 1.22 21.83
N ALA A 106 -4.14 2.18 22.59
CA ALA A 106 -4.08 2.18 24.05
C ALA A 106 -5.50 2.19 24.63
N ARG A 107 -5.71 1.41 25.69
CA ARG A 107 -6.96 1.46 26.47
C ARG A 107 -6.90 2.61 27.46
N LEU A 108 -7.98 3.37 27.57
CA LEU A 108 -8.13 4.48 28.50
C LEU A 108 -9.09 4.16 29.64
N ASP A 109 -8.94 4.86 30.75
CA ASP A 109 -9.94 4.91 31.81
C ASP A 109 -10.83 6.14 31.74
N SER A 110 -11.81 6.22 32.65
CA SER A 110 -12.72 7.36 32.76
C SER A 110 -12.02 8.69 33.06
N THR A 111 -10.73 8.69 33.37
CA THR A 111 -9.91 9.90 33.59
C THR A 111 -8.97 10.18 32.42
N GLY A 112 -9.07 9.43 31.31
CA GLY A 112 -8.24 9.56 30.13
C GLY A 112 -6.81 9.03 30.30
N ARG A 113 -6.53 8.24 31.34
CA ARG A 113 -5.21 7.65 31.58
C ARG A 113 -5.11 6.26 30.94
N SER A 114 -3.94 5.95 30.39
CA SER A 114 -3.64 4.62 29.86
C SER A 114 -3.75 3.56 30.97
N ARG A 115 -4.53 2.52 30.69
CA ARG A 115 -4.70 1.35 31.54
C ARG A 115 -4.33 0.09 30.79
N PRO A 116 -3.91 -0.97 31.51
CA PRO A 116 -3.67 -2.24 30.88
C PRO A 116 -4.95 -2.78 30.24
N TRP A 117 -4.81 -3.46 29.11
CA TRP A 117 -5.91 -4.11 28.40
C TRP A 117 -6.58 -5.17 29.27
N SER A 118 -5.79 -5.89 30.08
CA SER A 118 -6.31 -6.80 31.09
C SER A 118 -5.35 -6.93 32.28
N TRP A 119 -5.95 -7.16 33.45
CA TRP A 119 -5.24 -7.59 34.66
C TRP A 119 -5.19 -9.12 34.79
N ALA A 120 -5.92 -9.84 33.93
CA ALA A 120 -5.89 -11.30 33.89
C ALA A 120 -4.59 -11.81 33.26
N CYS A 121 -4.24 -13.07 33.55
CA CYS A 121 -3.03 -13.72 33.04
C CYS A 121 -2.98 -13.81 31.50
N ARG A 122 -4.13 -13.71 30.83
CA ARG A 122 -4.26 -13.69 29.37
C ARG A 122 -5.57 -13.02 29.00
N ALA A 123 -5.54 -12.16 27.98
CA ALA A 123 -6.74 -11.57 27.41
C ALA A 123 -6.71 -11.71 25.88
N VAL A 124 -7.89 -11.94 25.32
CA VAL A 124 -8.12 -11.98 23.88
C VAL A 124 -8.75 -10.67 23.47
N LEU A 125 -8.01 -9.92 22.66
CA LEU A 125 -8.49 -8.68 22.07
C LEU A 125 -8.89 -8.93 20.62
N VAL A 126 -10.09 -8.50 20.24
CA VAL A 126 -10.51 -8.47 18.84
C VAL A 126 -10.72 -7.01 18.45
N VAL A 127 -10.00 -6.56 17.42
CA VAL A 127 -10.05 -5.19 16.91
C VAL A 127 -10.49 -5.24 15.45
N GLU A 128 -11.53 -4.48 15.12
CA GLU A 128 -11.97 -4.23 13.75
C GLU A 128 -11.64 -2.81 13.35
N TYR A 129 -10.91 -2.65 12.25
CA TYR A 129 -10.39 -1.35 11.83
C TYR A 129 -10.13 -1.30 10.32
N THR A 130 -10.09 -0.08 9.79
CA THR A 130 -9.70 0.19 8.40
C THR A 130 -8.30 0.77 8.41
N ALA A 131 -7.41 0.18 7.61
CA ALA A 131 -6.02 0.61 7.50
C ALA A 131 -5.53 0.63 6.06
N GLY A 132 -4.66 1.58 5.75
CA GLY A 132 -4.11 1.90 4.44
C GLY A 132 -4.43 3.34 4.04
N PHE A 133 -3.94 3.73 2.87
CA PHE A 133 -4.20 5.05 2.29
C PHE A 133 -5.50 5.02 1.48
N ASP A 134 -6.35 6.04 1.62
CA ASP A 134 -7.55 6.17 0.78
C ASP A 134 -7.16 6.36 -0.69
N THR A 135 -6.10 7.12 -0.92
CA THR A 135 -5.49 7.33 -2.24
C THR A 135 -3.98 7.07 -2.15
N ALA A 136 -3.43 6.36 -3.13
CA ALA A 136 -2.00 6.12 -3.18
C ALA A 136 -1.22 7.44 -3.14
N PRO A 137 -0.16 7.58 -2.32
CA PRO A 137 0.72 8.75 -2.32
C PRO A 137 1.31 9.06 -3.70
N ALA A 138 1.60 10.34 -3.97
CA ALA A 138 2.07 10.80 -5.28
C ALA A 138 3.33 10.06 -5.76
N ASP A 139 4.27 9.75 -4.86
CA ASP A 139 5.49 9.00 -5.19
C ASP A 139 5.18 7.57 -5.69
N ILE A 140 4.18 6.93 -5.09
CA ILE A 140 3.73 5.57 -5.47
C ILE A 140 2.99 5.63 -6.80
N GLN A 141 2.15 6.65 -7.00
CA GLN A 141 1.47 6.86 -8.27
C GLN A 141 2.49 7.09 -9.41
N ASP A 142 3.50 7.92 -9.19
CA ASP A 142 4.56 8.18 -10.17
C ASP A 142 5.35 6.91 -10.49
N ALA A 143 5.73 6.12 -9.47
CA ALA A 143 6.39 4.84 -9.68
C ALA A 143 5.57 3.87 -10.56
N VAL A 144 4.25 3.79 -10.33
CA VAL A 144 3.35 2.96 -11.14
C VAL A 144 3.23 3.50 -12.56
N LEU A 145 3.09 4.82 -12.72
CA LEU A 145 3.04 5.47 -14.04
C LEU A 145 4.32 5.21 -14.84
N GLN A 146 5.49 5.38 -14.25
CA GLN A 146 6.79 5.10 -14.88
C GLN A 146 6.88 3.66 -15.41
N LEU A 147 6.40 2.67 -14.65
CA LEU A 147 6.33 1.28 -15.10
C LEU A 147 5.34 1.07 -16.26
N ILE A 148 4.19 1.76 -16.23
CA ILE A 148 3.21 1.71 -17.32
C ILE A 148 3.80 2.31 -18.60
N ILE A 149 4.48 3.46 -18.51
CA ILE A 149 5.12 4.13 -19.65
C ILE A 149 6.23 3.25 -20.24
N ALA A 150 7.03 2.62 -19.39
CA ALA A 150 8.06 1.68 -19.79
C ALA A 150 7.46 0.48 -20.55
N ALA A 151 6.38 -0.09 -20.04
CA ALA A 151 5.68 -1.19 -20.69
C ALA A 151 5.02 -0.74 -22.01
N TRP A 152 4.48 0.48 -22.05
CA TRP A 152 3.82 1.05 -23.22
C TRP A 152 4.78 1.38 -24.35
N SER A 153 5.87 2.09 -24.06
CA SER A 153 6.89 2.51 -25.03
C SER A 153 7.72 1.34 -25.60
N ALA A 154 7.77 0.22 -24.89
CA ALA A 154 8.39 -1.00 -25.39
C ALA A 154 7.54 -1.72 -26.45
N ARG A 155 6.26 -1.39 -26.59
CA ARG A 155 5.38 -2.04 -27.57
C ARG A 155 5.79 -1.61 -28.98
N GLY A 156 6.03 -2.60 -29.84
CA GLY A 156 6.43 -2.36 -31.23
C GLY A 156 7.88 -1.89 -31.40
N ARG A 157 8.67 -1.85 -30.32
CA ARG A 157 10.11 -1.57 -30.38
C ARG A 157 10.89 -2.88 -30.39
N ASP A 158 11.91 -2.96 -31.24
CA ASP A 158 12.87 -4.06 -31.20
C ASP A 158 13.88 -3.79 -30.06
N PRO A 159 13.93 -4.63 -29.01
CA PRO A 159 14.86 -4.44 -27.88
C PRO A 159 16.33 -4.58 -28.29
N GLY A 160 16.65 -5.17 -29.45
CA GLY A 160 18.00 -5.28 -29.98
C GLY A 160 18.50 -4.07 -30.78
N LEU A 161 17.60 -3.16 -31.17
CA LEU A 161 17.92 -2.05 -32.07
C LEU A 161 18.60 -0.88 -31.32
N ARG A 162 19.91 -0.70 -31.55
CA ARG A 162 20.76 0.30 -30.86
C ARG A 162 21.10 1.54 -31.68
N SER A 163 21.17 1.39 -33.00
CA SER A 163 21.45 2.49 -33.92
C SER A 163 20.73 2.24 -35.23
N ILE A 164 20.34 3.33 -35.90
CA ILE A 164 19.83 3.28 -37.26
C ILE A 164 20.58 4.31 -38.09
N GLY A 165 21.10 3.87 -39.23
CA GLY A 165 21.70 4.74 -40.24
C GLY A 165 20.71 4.93 -41.38
N ILE A 166 20.41 6.18 -41.73
CA ILE A 166 19.61 6.52 -42.91
C ILE A 166 20.45 7.49 -43.75
N GLY A 167 21.07 6.96 -44.82
CA GLY A 167 22.03 7.72 -45.62
C GLY A 167 23.25 8.14 -44.79
N ASP A 168 23.60 9.43 -44.83
CA ASP A 168 24.72 10.01 -44.06
C ASP A 168 24.34 10.41 -42.62
N ILE A 169 23.07 10.27 -42.22
CA ILE A 169 22.62 10.60 -40.87
C ILE A 169 22.69 9.35 -40.00
N SER A 170 23.56 9.42 -38.99
CA SER A 170 23.67 8.44 -37.91
C SER A 170 22.90 8.93 -36.69
N LEU A 171 21.85 8.21 -36.29
CA LEU A 171 21.15 8.41 -35.02
C LEU A 171 21.54 7.30 -34.05
N SER A 172 22.22 7.69 -32.97
CA SER A 172 22.56 6.81 -31.85
C SER A 172 21.69 7.17 -30.63
N TYR A 173 21.04 6.17 -30.06
CA TYR A 173 20.26 6.34 -28.84
C TYR A 173 21.07 5.86 -27.64
N LEU A 174 21.11 6.66 -26.57
CA LEU A 174 21.49 6.16 -25.25
C LEU A 174 20.32 5.33 -24.72
N ALA A 175 20.32 4.03 -25.03
CA ALA A 175 19.41 3.10 -24.41
C ALA A 175 19.90 2.82 -22.98
N PRO A 176 19.07 2.98 -21.94
CA PRO A 176 19.42 2.48 -20.63
C PRO A 176 19.71 0.97 -20.74
N THR A 177 20.73 0.50 -20.01
CA THR A 177 21.24 -0.87 -20.10
C THR A 177 20.19 -1.92 -19.70
N ALA A 178 19.11 -1.50 -19.03
CA ALA A 178 17.96 -2.29 -18.67
C ALA A 178 16.65 -1.50 -18.89
N GLN A 179 15.59 -2.21 -19.21
CA GLN A 179 14.24 -1.64 -19.26
C GLN A 179 13.82 -1.20 -17.85
N PRO A 180 13.04 -0.11 -17.70
CA PRO A 180 12.58 0.31 -16.38
C PRO A 180 11.87 -0.83 -15.68
N SER A 181 12.44 -1.25 -14.56
CA SER A 181 11.94 -2.28 -13.67
C SER A 181 11.60 -1.65 -12.33
N VAL A 182 11.04 -2.43 -11.40
CA VAL A 182 10.76 -1.91 -10.06
C VAL A 182 12.02 -1.35 -9.38
N ASP A 183 13.21 -1.83 -9.76
CA ASP A 183 14.49 -1.32 -9.25
C ASP A 183 14.77 0.13 -9.70
N THR A 184 14.27 0.54 -10.86
CA THR A 184 14.45 1.92 -11.36
C THR A 184 13.61 2.93 -10.58
N VAL A 185 12.46 2.50 -10.04
CA VAL A 185 11.58 3.32 -9.19
C VAL A 185 11.79 3.05 -7.70
N ALA A 186 12.77 2.21 -7.34
CA ALA A 186 13.04 1.80 -5.97
C ALA A 186 13.30 2.99 -5.03
N SER A 187 13.93 4.06 -5.51
CA SER A 187 14.20 5.27 -4.72
C SER A 187 12.92 5.97 -4.27
N LEU A 188 11.88 5.99 -5.10
CA LEU A 188 10.56 6.53 -4.76
C LEU A 188 9.82 5.64 -3.76
N LEU A 189 10.04 4.33 -3.83
CA LEU A 189 9.35 3.34 -3.01
C LEU A 189 10.05 3.05 -1.67
N ALA A 190 11.35 3.36 -1.55
CA ALA A 190 12.16 3.07 -0.37
C ALA A 190 11.57 3.58 0.96
N PRO A 191 10.98 4.80 1.05
CA PRO A 191 10.40 5.31 2.29
C PRO A 191 9.19 4.50 2.79
N TYR A 192 8.47 3.84 1.87
CA TYR A 192 7.22 3.14 2.18
C TYR A 192 7.44 1.68 2.58
N ARG A 193 8.67 1.18 2.45
CA ARG A 193 9.07 -0.18 2.79
C ARG A 193 9.18 -0.32 4.31
N ILE A 194 8.64 -1.41 4.85
CA ILE A 194 8.86 -1.74 6.25
C ILE A 194 10.35 -2.07 6.40
N PRO A 195 11.12 -1.38 7.26
CA PRO A 195 12.49 -1.78 7.53
C PRO A 195 12.46 -3.21 8.04
N GLY A 196 13.09 -4.12 7.30
CA GLY A 196 13.30 -5.47 7.80
C GLY A 196 14.07 -5.36 9.10
N ILE A 197 13.45 -5.78 10.20
CA ILE A 197 14.16 -6.00 11.46
C ILE A 197 15.09 -7.19 11.17
N GLY A 198 16.34 -6.89 10.83
CA GLY A 198 17.44 -7.84 10.73
C GLY A 198 18.07 -8.08 12.08
#